data_AF-A0A7J6AVU6-F1
#
_entry.id   AF-A0A7J6AVU6-F1
#
_cell.length_a   1.000
_cell.length_b   1.000
_cell.length_c   1.000
_cell.angle_alpha   90.00
_cell.angle_beta   90.00
_cell.angle_gamma   90.00
#
_symmetry.space_group_name_H-M   'P 1'
#
loop_
_entity.id
_entity.type
_entity.pdbx_description
1 polymer ?
#
loop_
_entity_poly.entity_id
_entity_poly.type
_entity_poly.pdbx_seq_one_letter_code
_entity_poly.pdbx_strand_id
1 'polypeptide(L)'
;MISPKMVAAHTSAHSNASAEWIACLDKRPEERSGEDVDIIMARLKRVKAFEKFHPTMLQQICLCGFYECLEKGITLYRQGDIGTSWYAVLSGSLDVKVSETANHQDAVTICTLGIGTAFGESVLDNTPRHATIVTREFSELLRIEQREFRSLWEKYRQCMAGLLAPPYGAMESGTSADRMPDKENLGNSLGSMTRHLNKVPSEKIMRAGKVLRNAILTQAPHMIRDRKYHLKTYKRCCVGTELVDWQMQQSSCVHTRVQAVGMWQVLLEEGVLNHVDQELNFQDKYLFYRFLDDEQDDAPLPSEEEKKESEEELQDTLLFLSQMGPDALMRMILRKQPGQRTVDDLEIIYEELLHIKALSHLSTTVKRELAGVLIFESHAKAGTVLFNQGEEGTSWYIILKGSVNVVIYGKGVVCTLHEGDDFGKLALVNDAPRAASIVLREDNCHFLRVDKEDFNRILRDVEANTVRLKEHETDVLVLEKSSVRSSSHAGSSPLKYTVMSGTPEKILEHFLETMKLDSKYTESGTFITNPALDDFVLMHCVFIPNKQLCPLLMAQYPLPL
;
A
#
# COMPACT_ATOMS: atom_id res chain seq x y z
N MET A 1 -3.03 -20.49 -44.90
CA MET A 1 -4.24 -20.83 -44.13
C MET A 1 -3.87 -21.89 -43.10
N ILE A 2 -3.52 -21.45 -41.88
CA ILE A 2 -3.30 -22.30 -40.71
C ILE A 2 -3.93 -21.52 -39.55
N SER A 3 -5.03 -22.02 -38.98
CA SER A 3 -5.69 -21.42 -37.81
C SER A 3 -4.78 -21.51 -36.58
N PRO A 4 -4.74 -20.49 -35.70
CA PRO A 4 -4.18 -20.64 -34.37
C PRO A 4 -5.15 -21.45 -33.50
N LYS A 5 -4.64 -22.50 -32.86
CA LYS A 5 -5.35 -23.30 -31.86
C LYS A 5 -5.61 -22.45 -30.61
N MET A 6 -6.87 -22.44 -30.16
CA MET A 6 -7.25 -22.06 -28.80
C MET A 6 -6.52 -22.96 -27.78
N VAL A 7 -5.82 -22.36 -26.83
CA VAL A 7 -5.27 -23.04 -25.66
C VAL A 7 -6.36 -23.08 -24.59
N ALA A 8 -6.63 -24.25 -24.04
CA ALA A 8 -7.66 -24.49 -23.04
C ALA A 8 -7.30 -23.81 -21.70
N ALA A 9 -8.23 -23.06 -21.13
CA ALA A 9 -8.15 -22.51 -19.79
C ALA A 9 -8.34 -23.62 -18.76
N HIS A 10 -7.41 -23.76 -17.83
CA HIS A 10 -7.56 -24.62 -16.65
C HIS A 10 -8.45 -23.90 -15.63
N THR A 11 -9.58 -24.51 -15.28
CA THR A 11 -10.46 -24.05 -14.20
C THR A 11 -9.88 -24.48 -12.84
N SER A 12 -9.32 -23.53 -12.09
CA SER A 12 -8.95 -23.76 -10.68
C SER A 12 -10.16 -23.54 -9.78
N ALA A 13 -10.47 -24.53 -8.93
CA ALA A 13 -11.54 -24.49 -7.95
C ALA A 13 -11.24 -23.49 -6.82
N HIS A 14 -11.72 -22.25 -6.97
CA HIS A 14 -11.90 -21.31 -5.87
C HIS A 14 -13.38 -21.23 -5.51
N SER A 15 -13.69 -21.10 -4.21
CA SER A 15 -15.02 -21.13 -3.59
C SER A 15 -16.15 -20.51 -4.44
N ASN A 16 -17.24 -21.26 -4.64
CA ASN A 16 -18.31 -20.96 -5.59
C ASN A 16 -18.93 -19.56 -5.52
N ALA A 17 -18.88 -18.84 -4.39
CA ALA A 17 -19.46 -17.50 -4.26
C ALA A 17 -18.49 -16.34 -4.58
N SER A 18 -17.17 -16.53 -4.49
CA SER A 18 -16.18 -15.44 -4.69
C SER A 18 -15.81 -15.19 -6.17
N ALA A 19 -16.18 -16.11 -7.06
CA ALA A 19 -15.84 -16.09 -8.49
C ALA A 19 -17.06 -15.99 -9.43
N GLU A 20 -18.28 -15.80 -8.90
CA GLU A 20 -19.50 -15.74 -9.72
C GLU A 20 -19.45 -14.60 -10.76
N TRP A 21 -18.90 -13.44 -10.37
CA TRP A 21 -18.74 -12.30 -11.28
C TRP A 21 -17.80 -12.59 -12.46
N ILE A 22 -16.84 -13.51 -12.31
CA ILE A 22 -15.95 -13.94 -13.39
C ILE A 22 -16.76 -14.77 -14.38
N ALA A 23 -17.57 -15.72 -13.91
CA ALA A 23 -18.45 -16.50 -14.76
C ALA A 23 -19.45 -15.62 -15.52
N CYS A 24 -19.91 -14.52 -14.92
CA CYS A 24 -20.72 -13.51 -15.60
C CYS A 24 -19.94 -12.76 -16.71
N LEU A 25 -18.67 -12.43 -16.49
CA LEU A 25 -17.80 -11.78 -17.50
C LEU A 25 -17.34 -12.74 -18.61
N ASP A 26 -17.27 -14.05 -18.35
CA ASP A 26 -16.95 -15.07 -19.34
C ASP A 26 -18.09 -15.27 -20.37
N LYS A 27 -19.33 -14.91 -19.99
CA LYS A 27 -20.46 -14.85 -20.94
C LYS A 27 -20.20 -13.76 -21.99
N ARG A 28 -20.63 -14.01 -23.23
CA ARG A 28 -20.58 -12.99 -24.28
C ARG A 28 -21.45 -11.80 -23.89
N PRO A 29 -21.08 -10.56 -24.27
CA PRO A 29 -21.88 -9.36 -23.97
C PRO A 29 -23.38 -9.51 -24.27
N GLU A 30 -23.72 -10.15 -25.39
CA GLU A 30 -25.10 -10.35 -25.85
C GLU A 30 -25.89 -11.37 -25.02
N GLU A 31 -25.19 -12.21 -24.23
CA GLU A 31 -25.77 -13.30 -23.44
C GLU A 31 -25.93 -12.94 -21.96
N ARG A 32 -25.50 -11.75 -21.54
CA ARG A 32 -25.56 -11.29 -20.14
C ARG A 32 -26.98 -10.89 -19.75
N SER A 33 -27.47 -11.45 -18.65
CA SER A 33 -28.73 -11.06 -18.03
C SER A 33 -28.59 -9.79 -17.18
N GLY A 34 -29.70 -9.21 -16.74
CA GLY A 34 -29.67 -8.11 -15.76
C GLY A 34 -28.99 -8.51 -14.44
N GLU A 35 -29.22 -9.74 -13.97
CA GLU A 35 -28.60 -10.28 -12.77
C GLU A 35 -27.09 -10.43 -12.93
N ASP A 36 -26.61 -10.88 -14.09
CA ASP A 36 -25.18 -10.95 -14.39
C ASP A 36 -24.53 -9.56 -14.25
N VAL A 37 -25.18 -8.53 -14.80
CA VAL A 37 -24.72 -7.15 -14.74
C VAL A 37 -24.67 -6.64 -13.31
N ASP A 38 -25.68 -6.95 -12.49
CA ASP A 38 -25.73 -6.55 -11.08
C ASP A 38 -24.61 -7.19 -10.26
N ILE A 39 -24.32 -8.48 -10.50
CA ILE A 39 -23.21 -9.21 -9.86
C ILE A 39 -21.86 -8.59 -10.25
N ILE A 40 -21.63 -8.34 -11.54
CA ILE A 40 -20.40 -7.69 -12.03
C ILE A 40 -20.26 -6.28 -11.43
N MET A 41 -21.35 -5.50 -11.44
CA MET A 41 -21.36 -4.14 -10.94
C MET A 41 -21.05 -4.07 -9.44
N ALA A 42 -21.56 -5.03 -8.65
CA ALA A 42 -21.26 -5.13 -7.22
C ALA A 42 -19.76 -5.32 -6.94
N ARG A 43 -19.03 -5.99 -7.84
CA ARG A 43 -17.57 -6.12 -7.80
C ARG A 43 -16.86 -4.88 -8.30
N LEU A 44 -17.20 -4.40 -9.51
CA LEU A 44 -16.48 -3.31 -10.18
C LEU A 44 -16.62 -1.96 -9.47
N LYS A 45 -17.73 -1.70 -8.76
CA LYS A 45 -17.91 -0.45 -7.98
C LYS A 45 -16.86 -0.23 -6.88
N ARG A 46 -16.12 -1.28 -6.49
CA ARG A 46 -15.06 -1.22 -5.48
C ARG A 46 -13.68 -0.93 -6.08
N VAL A 47 -13.56 -0.88 -7.41
CA VAL A 47 -12.32 -0.60 -8.12
C VAL A 47 -12.12 0.91 -8.18
N LYS A 48 -10.93 1.39 -7.77
CA LYS A 48 -10.65 2.83 -7.63
C LYS A 48 -10.89 3.63 -8.91
N ALA A 49 -10.49 3.13 -10.08
CA ALA A 49 -10.77 3.75 -11.37
C ALA A 49 -12.26 4.00 -11.65
N PHE A 50 -13.16 3.25 -11.01
CA PHE A 50 -14.60 3.31 -11.22
C PHE A 50 -15.36 4.03 -10.10
N GLU A 51 -14.70 4.44 -9.02
CA GLU A 51 -15.35 5.05 -7.85
C GLU A 51 -16.14 6.32 -8.22
N LYS A 52 -15.60 7.12 -9.17
CA LYS A 52 -16.22 8.37 -9.64
C LYS A 52 -17.18 8.17 -10.83
N PHE A 53 -17.38 6.94 -11.31
CA PHE A 53 -18.22 6.70 -12.48
C PHE A 53 -19.70 6.72 -12.10
N HIS A 54 -20.50 7.38 -12.94
CA HIS A 54 -21.95 7.35 -12.78
C HIS A 54 -22.45 5.89 -12.88
N PRO A 55 -23.43 5.45 -12.07
CA PRO A 55 -23.93 4.07 -12.07
C PRO A 55 -24.29 3.55 -13.46
N THR A 56 -24.95 4.36 -14.29
CA THR A 56 -25.30 4.01 -15.68
C THR A 56 -24.08 3.76 -16.55
N MET A 57 -22.99 4.49 -16.35
CA MET A 57 -21.75 4.31 -17.10
C MET A 57 -21.07 3.00 -16.69
N LEU A 58 -20.98 2.72 -15.39
CA LEU A 58 -20.43 1.47 -14.88
C LEU A 58 -21.26 0.27 -15.37
N GLN A 59 -22.58 0.40 -15.43
CA GLN A 59 -23.46 -0.61 -16.03
C GLN A 59 -23.11 -0.90 -17.50
N GLN A 60 -22.80 0.11 -18.31
CA GLN A 60 -22.37 -0.11 -19.69
C GLN A 60 -21.03 -0.85 -19.76
N ILE A 61 -20.10 -0.55 -18.85
CA ILE A 61 -18.84 -1.29 -18.73
C ILE A 61 -19.10 -2.76 -18.39
N CYS A 62 -20.02 -3.04 -17.46
CA CYS A 62 -20.42 -4.41 -17.12
C CYS A 62 -21.03 -5.16 -18.32
N LEU A 63 -21.70 -4.45 -19.24
CA LEU A 63 -22.30 -5.05 -20.43
C LEU A 63 -21.26 -5.40 -21.50
N CYS A 64 -20.21 -4.60 -21.66
CA CYS A 64 -19.26 -4.77 -22.78
C CYS A 64 -17.85 -5.25 -22.38
N GLY A 65 -17.51 -5.29 -21.09
CA GLY A 65 -16.17 -5.65 -20.62
C GLY A 65 -15.90 -7.14 -20.68
N PHE A 66 -14.63 -7.52 -20.86
CA PHE A 66 -14.14 -8.90 -20.86
C PHE A 66 -13.17 -9.11 -19.68
N TYR A 67 -13.17 -10.30 -19.12
CA TYR A 67 -12.21 -10.70 -18.10
C TYR A 67 -10.96 -11.30 -18.75
N GLU A 68 -9.78 -10.91 -18.29
CA GLU A 68 -8.49 -11.46 -18.71
C GLU A 68 -7.73 -11.96 -17.48
N CYS A 69 -7.23 -13.19 -17.56
CA CYS A 69 -6.44 -13.84 -16.52
C CYS A 69 -5.06 -14.16 -17.09
N LEU A 70 -4.03 -13.49 -16.58
CA LEU A 70 -2.70 -13.49 -17.18
C LEU A 70 -1.65 -13.94 -16.16
N GLU A 71 -0.85 -14.93 -16.57
CA GLU A 71 0.32 -15.38 -15.81
C GLU A 71 1.41 -14.30 -15.73
N LYS A 72 2.39 -14.50 -14.84
CA LYS A 72 3.56 -13.64 -14.73
C LYS A 72 4.39 -13.63 -16.04
N GLY A 73 4.83 -12.45 -16.46
CA GLY A 73 5.75 -12.27 -17.59
C GLY A 73 5.07 -12.17 -18.97
N ILE A 74 3.73 -12.12 -19.01
CA ILE A 74 2.96 -11.96 -20.24
C ILE A 74 3.02 -10.50 -20.70
N THR A 75 3.41 -10.29 -21.96
CA THR A 75 3.38 -8.96 -22.61
C THR A 75 2.01 -8.72 -23.21
N LEU A 76 1.26 -7.73 -22.72
CA LEU A 76 -0.05 -7.38 -23.26
C LEU A 76 0.07 -6.74 -24.65
N TYR A 77 0.99 -5.79 -24.78
CA TYR A 77 1.32 -5.12 -26.03
C TYR A 77 2.71 -4.49 -25.91
N ARG A 78 3.33 -4.19 -27.05
CA ARG A 78 4.63 -3.53 -27.13
C ARG A 78 4.50 -2.06 -27.51
N GLN A 79 5.51 -1.29 -27.11
CA GLN A 79 5.69 0.08 -27.59
C GLN A 79 5.70 0.11 -29.12
N GLY A 80 4.91 1.01 -29.72
CA GLY A 80 4.76 1.16 -31.16
C GLY A 80 3.63 0.35 -31.78
N ASP A 81 3.05 -0.63 -31.07
CA ASP A 81 1.90 -1.39 -31.56
C ASP A 81 0.66 -0.49 -31.67
N ILE A 82 -0.26 -0.81 -32.60
CA ILE A 82 -1.60 -0.24 -32.59
C ILE A 82 -2.44 -0.96 -31.55
N GLY A 83 -2.91 -0.22 -30.55
CA GLY A 83 -3.74 -0.76 -29.48
C GLY A 83 -5.16 -1.13 -29.94
N THR A 84 -5.72 -2.19 -29.36
CA THR A 84 -7.08 -2.68 -29.67
C THR A 84 -8.05 -2.62 -28.49
N SER A 85 -7.56 -2.35 -27.29
CA SER A 85 -8.37 -2.36 -26.07
C SER A 85 -7.85 -1.40 -25.00
N TRP A 86 -8.75 -1.01 -24.11
CA TRP A 86 -8.47 -0.32 -22.85
C TRP A 86 -8.59 -1.32 -21.68
N TYR A 87 -7.86 -1.08 -20.59
CA TYR A 87 -7.75 -2.03 -19.49
C TYR A 87 -7.92 -1.36 -18.13
N ALA A 88 -8.47 -2.10 -17.16
CA ALA A 88 -8.41 -1.78 -15.73
C ALA A 88 -7.89 -2.99 -14.94
N VAL A 89 -6.98 -2.75 -13.99
CA VAL A 89 -6.37 -3.80 -13.18
C VAL A 89 -7.29 -4.17 -12.01
N LEU A 90 -7.76 -5.42 -12.00
CA LEU A 90 -8.63 -5.96 -10.94
C LEU A 90 -7.82 -6.66 -9.84
N SER A 91 -6.73 -7.33 -10.23
CA SER A 91 -5.76 -8.01 -9.37
C SER A 91 -4.38 -8.06 -10.04
N GLY A 92 -3.33 -8.31 -9.27
CA GLY A 92 -1.95 -8.34 -9.79
C GLY A 92 -1.34 -6.95 -10.06
N SER A 93 -0.24 -6.93 -10.81
CA SER A 93 0.50 -5.72 -11.15
C SER A 93 1.27 -5.88 -12.47
N LEU A 94 1.52 -4.76 -13.14
CA LEU A 94 2.13 -4.74 -14.47
C LEU A 94 3.25 -3.70 -14.54
N ASP A 95 4.37 -4.04 -15.17
CA ASP A 95 5.47 -3.13 -15.43
C ASP A 95 5.23 -2.34 -16.72
N VAL A 96 5.41 -1.02 -16.66
CA VAL A 96 5.46 -0.13 -17.82
C VAL A 96 6.91 0.00 -18.26
N LYS A 97 7.21 -0.45 -19.48
CA LYS A 97 8.56 -0.42 -20.03
C LYS A 97 8.66 0.48 -21.26
N VAL A 98 9.68 1.32 -21.31
CA VAL A 98 9.92 2.23 -22.43
C VAL A 98 11.35 2.08 -22.93
N SER A 99 11.49 2.00 -24.25
CA SER A 99 12.78 2.11 -24.93
C SER A 99 12.89 3.46 -25.63
N GLU A 100 14.07 4.10 -25.50
CA GLU A 100 14.47 5.27 -26.29
C GLU A 100 14.99 4.87 -27.68
N THR A 101 15.33 3.59 -27.87
CA THR A 101 15.80 3.05 -29.15
C THR A 101 14.67 2.33 -29.89
N ALA A 102 14.91 1.97 -31.15
CA ALA A 102 14.01 1.09 -31.89
C ALA A 102 14.06 -0.37 -31.37
N ASN A 103 15.00 -0.71 -30.48
CA ASN A 103 15.15 -2.05 -29.94
C ASN A 103 14.38 -2.20 -28.62
N HIS A 104 13.48 -3.18 -28.57
CA HIS A 104 12.70 -3.46 -27.35
C HIS A 104 13.54 -4.06 -26.22
N GLN A 105 14.73 -4.58 -26.50
CA GLN A 105 15.62 -5.12 -25.46
C GLN A 105 16.21 -4.03 -24.56
N ASP A 106 16.27 -2.79 -25.06
CA ASP A 106 16.76 -1.64 -24.29
C ASP A 106 15.65 -1.03 -23.41
N ALA A 107 14.45 -1.61 -23.41
CA ALA A 107 13.32 -1.08 -22.67
C ALA A 107 13.52 -1.21 -21.15
N VAL A 108 13.44 -0.08 -20.45
CA VAL A 108 13.57 -0.01 -18.99
C VAL A 108 12.21 0.16 -18.33
N THR A 109 12.02 -0.43 -17.15
CA THR A 109 10.80 -0.23 -16.35
C THR A 109 10.80 1.16 -15.72
N ILE A 110 9.78 1.97 -16.04
CA ILE A 110 9.63 3.35 -15.53
C ILE A 110 8.74 3.40 -14.28
N CYS A 111 7.69 2.58 -14.24
CA CYS A 111 6.73 2.47 -13.15
C CYS A 111 5.98 1.14 -13.19
N THR A 112 5.24 0.85 -12.12
CA THR A 112 4.40 -0.35 -11.98
C THR A 112 2.95 0.08 -11.74
N LEU A 113 2.02 -0.53 -12.49
CA LEU A 113 0.58 -0.33 -12.38
C LEU A 113 -0.01 -1.43 -11.48
N GLY A 114 -0.75 -1.03 -10.45
CA GLY A 114 -1.40 -1.88 -9.47
C GLY A 114 -2.91 -1.90 -9.60
N ILE A 115 -3.55 -2.50 -8.59
CA ILE A 115 -5.01 -2.68 -8.53
C ILE A 115 -5.72 -1.33 -8.54
N GLY A 116 -6.76 -1.21 -9.36
CA GLY A 116 -7.54 0.02 -9.44
C GLY A 116 -7.00 1.03 -10.45
N THR A 117 -5.80 0.83 -10.99
CA THR A 117 -5.26 1.66 -12.08
C THR A 117 -5.78 1.18 -13.43
N ALA A 118 -5.99 2.12 -14.35
CA ALA A 118 -6.50 1.85 -15.69
C ALA A 118 -5.63 2.51 -16.75
N PHE A 119 -5.57 1.92 -17.94
CA PHE A 119 -4.60 2.31 -18.97
C PHE A 119 -5.01 1.88 -20.38
N GLY A 120 -4.35 2.46 -21.38
CA GLY A 120 -4.49 2.06 -22.79
C GLY A 120 -5.49 2.90 -23.58
N GLU A 121 -5.81 4.09 -23.08
CA GLU A 121 -6.72 5.06 -23.68
C GLU A 121 -6.24 5.63 -25.01
N SER A 122 -4.98 5.40 -25.39
CA SER A 122 -4.42 5.75 -26.71
C SER A 122 -5.19 5.12 -27.89
N VAL A 123 -6.04 4.12 -27.63
CA VAL A 123 -6.96 3.56 -28.63
C VAL A 123 -8.04 4.55 -29.06
N LEU A 124 -8.29 5.64 -28.32
CA LEU A 124 -9.32 6.63 -28.65
C LEU A 124 -9.00 7.46 -29.89
N ASP A 125 -7.74 7.53 -30.32
CA ASP A 125 -7.34 8.21 -31.56
C ASP A 125 -6.39 7.36 -32.43
N ASN A 126 -6.22 6.08 -32.09
CA ASN A 126 -5.28 5.16 -32.73
C ASN A 126 -3.80 5.55 -32.57
N THR A 127 -3.45 6.33 -31.54
CA THR A 127 -2.05 6.60 -31.21
C THR A 127 -1.32 5.29 -30.87
N PRO A 128 -0.18 5.00 -31.53
CA PRO A 128 0.64 3.84 -31.20
C PRO A 128 1.01 3.79 -29.72
N ARG A 129 1.12 2.60 -29.16
CA ARG A 129 1.41 2.42 -27.73
C ARG A 129 2.72 3.11 -27.34
N HIS A 130 2.67 3.97 -26.34
CA HIS A 130 3.84 4.72 -25.87
C HIS A 130 4.87 3.85 -25.12
N ALA A 131 4.41 2.70 -24.61
CA ALA A 131 5.17 1.78 -23.77
C ALA A 131 4.77 0.32 -24.03
N THR A 132 5.65 -0.60 -23.62
CA THR A 132 5.39 -2.03 -23.52
C THR A 132 4.86 -2.34 -22.11
N ILE A 133 3.76 -3.08 -22.01
CA ILE A 133 3.16 -3.47 -20.73
C ILE A 133 3.33 -4.97 -20.51
N VAL A 134 3.90 -5.36 -19.37
CA VAL A 134 4.19 -6.76 -19.02
C VAL A 134 3.67 -7.07 -17.63
N THR A 135 2.96 -8.19 -17.46
CA THR A 135 2.52 -8.64 -16.13
C THR A 135 3.73 -8.97 -15.26
N ARG A 136 3.77 -8.38 -14.06
CA ARG A 136 4.84 -8.58 -13.07
C ARG A 136 4.60 -9.83 -12.22
N GLU A 137 3.33 -10.17 -12.05
CA GLU A 137 2.80 -11.30 -11.30
C GLU A 137 1.51 -11.79 -11.97
N PHE A 138 0.90 -12.85 -11.43
CA PHE A 138 -0.45 -13.26 -11.83
C PHE A 138 -1.41 -12.06 -11.72
N SER A 139 -2.08 -11.74 -12.82
CA SER A 139 -2.86 -10.51 -12.94
C SER A 139 -4.23 -10.76 -13.57
N GLU A 140 -5.24 -10.10 -13.02
CA GLU A 140 -6.61 -10.13 -13.49
C GLU A 140 -6.98 -8.74 -14.00
N LEU A 141 -7.47 -8.66 -15.24
CA LEU A 141 -7.79 -7.39 -15.87
C LEU A 141 -9.22 -7.38 -16.39
N LEU A 142 -9.83 -6.21 -16.37
CA LEU A 142 -10.99 -5.90 -17.19
C LEU A 142 -10.51 -5.30 -18.51
N ARG A 143 -10.88 -5.91 -19.64
CA ARG A 143 -10.57 -5.43 -20.99
C ARG A 143 -11.83 -4.88 -21.64
N ILE A 144 -11.76 -3.68 -22.22
CA ILE A 144 -12.82 -3.10 -23.04
C ILE A 144 -12.27 -2.87 -24.44
N GLU A 145 -12.96 -3.39 -25.45
CA GLU A 145 -12.53 -3.24 -26.84
C GLU A 145 -12.67 -1.80 -27.33
N GLN A 146 -11.80 -1.39 -28.26
CA GLN A 146 -11.70 -0.02 -28.74
C GLN A 146 -13.04 0.59 -29.17
N ARG A 147 -13.87 -0.16 -29.91
CA ARG A 147 -15.16 0.32 -30.42
C ARG A 147 -16.09 0.72 -29.27
N GLU A 148 -16.23 -0.16 -28.29
CA GLU A 148 -17.08 0.06 -27.12
C GLU A 148 -16.51 1.16 -26.23
N PHE A 149 -15.19 1.16 -26.00
CA PHE A 149 -14.53 2.20 -25.21
C PHE A 149 -14.69 3.60 -25.83
N ARG A 150 -14.59 3.72 -27.16
CA ARG A 150 -14.85 4.98 -27.88
C ARG A 150 -16.29 5.44 -27.69
N SER A 151 -17.27 4.54 -27.84
CA SER A 151 -18.70 4.85 -27.63
C SER A 151 -18.96 5.34 -26.19
N LEU A 152 -18.37 4.66 -25.20
CA LEU A 152 -18.43 5.07 -23.79
C LEU A 152 -17.82 6.46 -23.57
N TRP A 153 -16.64 6.72 -24.12
CA TRP A 153 -15.96 8.00 -23.96
C TRP A 153 -16.72 9.15 -24.62
N GLU A 154 -17.28 8.96 -25.81
CA GLU A 154 -18.09 9.97 -26.49
C GLU A 154 -19.36 10.33 -25.67
N LYS A 155 -19.99 9.33 -25.04
CA LYS A 155 -21.21 9.52 -24.24
C LYS A 155 -20.94 10.07 -22.83
N TYR A 156 -19.85 9.67 -22.19
CA TYR A 156 -19.57 9.95 -20.77
C TYR A 156 -18.26 10.73 -20.54
N ARG A 157 -17.82 11.51 -21.53
CA ARG A 157 -16.54 12.23 -21.53
C ARG A 157 -16.26 13.02 -20.24
N GLN A 158 -17.26 13.72 -19.72
CA GLN A 158 -17.12 14.53 -18.50
C GLN A 158 -16.78 13.67 -17.27
N CYS A 159 -17.36 12.48 -17.15
CA CYS A 159 -17.10 11.56 -16.05
C CYS A 159 -15.73 10.87 -16.18
N MET A 160 -15.25 10.68 -17.41
CA MET A 160 -13.94 10.06 -17.68
C MET A 160 -12.76 11.04 -17.60
N ALA A 161 -13.01 12.35 -17.68
CA ALA A 161 -11.95 13.35 -17.80
C ALA A 161 -10.93 13.31 -16.65
N GLY A 162 -11.38 13.02 -15.42
CA GLY A 162 -10.48 12.89 -14.26
C GLY A 162 -9.62 11.64 -14.28
N LEU A 163 -10.06 10.57 -14.95
CA LEU A 163 -9.37 9.27 -15.00
C LEU A 163 -8.33 9.21 -16.12
N LEU A 164 -8.68 9.66 -17.33
CA LEU A 164 -7.87 9.47 -18.52
C LEU A 164 -6.70 10.47 -18.62
N ALA A 165 -5.58 10.05 -19.19
CA ALA A 165 -4.48 10.95 -19.51
C ALA A 165 -4.89 11.96 -20.61
N PRO A 166 -4.28 13.16 -20.64
CA PRO A 166 -4.33 14.04 -21.80
C PRO A 166 -3.85 13.34 -23.09
N PRO A 167 -4.45 13.63 -24.25
CA PRO A 167 -5.49 14.64 -24.51
C PRO A 167 -6.93 14.16 -24.26
N TYR A 168 -7.12 12.93 -23.77
CA TYR A 168 -8.45 12.32 -23.62
C TYR A 168 -9.18 12.77 -22.35
N GLY A 169 -8.42 13.10 -21.31
CA GLY A 169 -8.88 13.69 -20.06
C GLY A 169 -8.13 14.97 -19.67
N ALA A 170 -8.28 15.39 -18.42
CA ALA A 170 -7.62 16.58 -17.87
C ALA A 170 -6.15 16.29 -17.53
N MET A 171 -5.30 17.33 -17.61
CA MET A 171 -3.90 17.23 -17.21
C MET A 171 -3.75 17.24 -15.69
N GLU A 172 -4.57 18.06 -15.03
CA GLU A 172 -4.66 18.18 -13.58
C GLU A 172 -6.13 18.17 -13.17
N SER A 173 -6.43 17.58 -12.00
CA SER A 173 -7.76 17.64 -11.38
C SER A 173 -7.78 18.49 -10.11
N GLY A 174 -6.69 19.23 -9.82
CA GLY A 174 -6.56 20.13 -8.68
C GLY A 174 -7.28 21.47 -8.88
N THR A 175 -7.28 22.30 -7.82
CA THR A 175 -8.00 23.59 -7.73
C THR A 175 -7.52 24.71 -8.67
N SER A 176 -6.64 24.41 -9.62
CA SER A 176 -5.95 25.38 -10.49
C SER A 176 -6.80 25.96 -11.64
N ALA A 177 -8.07 25.56 -11.80
CA ALA A 177 -8.86 25.94 -12.97
C ALA A 177 -9.30 27.43 -13.03
N ASP A 178 -8.96 28.29 -12.05
CA ASP A 178 -9.57 29.64 -11.98
C ASP A 178 -8.67 30.81 -11.52
N ARG A 179 -7.34 30.76 -11.72
CA ARG A 179 -6.50 31.96 -11.52
C ARG A 179 -5.45 32.15 -12.61
N MET A 180 -5.56 33.26 -13.34
CA MET A 180 -4.53 33.77 -14.26
C MET A 180 -3.19 33.98 -13.52
N PRO A 181 -2.04 33.82 -14.20
CA PRO A 181 -0.74 33.99 -13.57
C PRO A 181 -0.37 35.47 -13.53
N ASP A 182 -0.43 36.08 -12.34
CA ASP A 182 0.32 37.30 -12.08
C ASP A 182 1.79 36.95 -11.89
N LYS A 183 2.63 37.55 -12.75
CA LYS A 183 4.08 37.59 -12.59
C LYS A 183 4.40 38.34 -11.29
N GLU A 184 5.08 37.70 -10.35
CA GLU A 184 6.23 38.29 -9.64
C GLU A 184 6.94 37.32 -8.67
N ASN A 185 8.26 37.38 -8.76
CA ASN A 185 9.29 37.13 -7.74
C ASN A 185 9.76 35.70 -7.37
N LEU A 186 10.94 35.42 -7.94
CA LEU A 186 12.00 34.52 -7.51
C LEU A 186 12.56 34.96 -6.13
N GLY A 187 12.54 34.06 -5.13
CA GLY A 187 13.29 34.24 -3.89
C GLY A 187 12.78 33.40 -2.70
N ASN A 188 13.68 32.60 -2.13
CA ASN A 188 13.62 31.85 -0.87
C ASN A 188 12.81 30.53 -0.83
N SER A 189 13.56 29.46 -1.06
CA SER A 189 13.29 28.10 -0.57
C SER A 189 13.58 28.06 0.94
N LEU A 190 12.51 28.01 1.76
CA LEU A 190 12.40 27.44 3.12
C LEU A 190 11.20 28.10 3.83
N GLY A 191 9.99 27.58 3.61
CA GLY A 191 8.79 28.12 4.29
C GLY A 191 7.49 27.93 3.51
N SER A 192 7.07 26.68 3.29
CA SER A 192 5.73 26.40 2.76
C SER A 192 5.13 25.17 3.43
N MET A 193 5.02 25.18 4.76
CA MET A 193 4.25 24.18 5.52
C MET A 193 2.90 24.73 6.05
N THR A 194 2.57 26.00 5.79
CA THR A 194 1.49 26.72 6.47
C THR A 194 0.13 26.75 5.73
N ARG A 195 -0.17 25.79 4.85
CA ARG A 195 -1.44 25.78 4.08
C ARG A 195 -2.24 24.46 4.13
N HIS A 196 -2.09 23.65 5.19
CA HIS A 196 -2.93 22.46 5.39
C HIS A 196 -4.37 22.75 5.88
N LEU A 197 -4.71 23.99 6.23
CA LEU A 197 -5.99 24.35 6.89
C LEU A 197 -7.20 24.62 5.95
N ASN A 198 -7.05 24.48 4.62
CA ASN A 198 -8.15 24.75 3.68
C ASN A 198 -8.78 23.51 3.04
N LYS A 199 -8.65 22.34 3.68
CA LYS A 199 -9.25 21.11 3.17
C LYS A 199 -10.61 20.90 3.82
N VAL A 200 -11.66 20.73 3.01
CA VAL A 200 -12.97 20.27 3.50
C VAL A 200 -12.77 18.82 3.98
N PRO A 201 -13.10 18.50 5.25
CA PRO A 201 -12.98 17.14 5.76
C PRO A 201 -13.80 16.16 4.93
N SER A 202 -13.32 14.93 4.77
CA SER A 202 -14.15 13.85 4.19
C SER A 202 -15.49 13.73 4.92
N GLU A 203 -16.60 13.59 4.18
CA GLU A 203 -17.95 13.49 4.74
C GLU A 203 -18.06 12.37 5.80
N LYS A 204 -17.43 11.23 5.54
CA LYS A 204 -17.40 10.10 6.49
C LYS A 204 -16.64 10.43 7.77
N ILE A 205 -15.53 11.16 7.67
CA ILE A 205 -14.68 11.52 8.82
C ILE A 205 -15.34 12.64 9.62
N MET A 206 -16.01 13.58 8.94
CA MET A 206 -16.85 14.60 9.57
C MET A 206 -18.02 13.95 10.35
N ARG A 207 -18.71 12.98 9.75
CA ARG A 207 -19.75 12.20 10.43
C ARG A 207 -19.20 11.47 11.65
N ALA A 208 -18.05 10.81 11.52
CA ALA A 208 -17.40 10.12 12.63
C ALA A 208 -17.09 11.06 13.79
N GLY A 209 -16.57 12.25 13.52
CA GLY A 209 -16.33 13.26 14.57
C GLY A 209 -17.61 13.72 15.26
N LYS A 210 -18.70 13.91 14.51
CA LYS A 210 -20.01 14.28 15.07
C LYS A 210 -20.57 13.19 15.99
N VAL A 211 -20.54 11.94 15.54
CA VAL A 211 -20.99 10.77 16.34
C VAL A 211 -20.19 10.68 17.64
N LEU A 212 -18.86 10.77 17.57
CA LEU A 212 -18.00 10.69 18.76
C LEU A 212 -18.22 11.87 19.72
N ARG A 213 -18.32 13.10 19.21
CA ARG A 213 -18.61 14.28 20.02
C ARG A 213 -19.93 14.12 20.78
N ASN A 214 -20.99 13.70 20.08
CA ASN A 214 -22.32 13.53 20.67
C ASN A 214 -22.35 12.40 21.70
N ALA A 215 -21.66 11.29 21.44
CA ALA A 215 -21.50 10.21 22.40
C ALA A 215 -20.78 10.67 23.67
N ILE A 216 -19.68 11.44 23.54
CA ILE A 216 -18.96 12.03 24.69
C ILE A 216 -19.87 12.97 25.48
N LEU A 217 -20.59 13.88 24.82
CA LEU A 217 -21.51 14.80 25.50
C LEU A 217 -22.65 14.08 26.23
N THR A 218 -23.03 12.88 25.80
CA THR A 218 -24.10 12.09 26.42
C THR A 218 -23.59 11.25 27.58
N GLN A 219 -22.46 10.55 27.41
CA GLN A 219 -21.94 9.56 28.35
C GLN A 219 -20.93 10.15 29.34
N ALA A 220 -20.13 11.13 28.91
CA ALA A 220 -19.06 11.75 29.70
C ALA A 220 -18.98 13.28 29.49
N PRO A 221 -20.04 14.05 29.87
CA PRO A 221 -20.11 15.49 29.58
C PRO A 221 -18.94 16.32 30.13
N HIS A 222 -18.31 15.84 31.21
CA HIS A 222 -17.19 16.50 31.87
C HIS A 222 -15.90 16.56 31.02
N MET A 223 -15.81 15.78 29.94
CA MET A 223 -14.64 15.75 29.06
C MET A 223 -14.55 17.00 28.16
N ILE A 224 -15.69 17.52 27.68
CA ILE A 224 -15.75 18.72 26.85
C ILE A 224 -16.12 19.92 27.72
N ARG A 225 -15.11 20.73 28.09
CA ARG A 225 -15.32 21.88 28.98
C ARG A 225 -14.24 22.93 28.84
N ASP A 226 -14.46 24.08 29.47
CA ASP A 226 -13.45 25.12 29.56
C ASP A 226 -12.31 24.68 30.50
N ARG A 227 -11.08 24.90 30.05
CA ARG A 227 -9.85 24.57 30.79
C ARG A 227 -8.96 25.79 30.89
N LYS A 228 -8.42 26.06 32.08
CA LYS A 228 -7.48 27.18 32.32
C LYS A 228 -6.06 26.64 32.40
N TYR A 229 -5.16 27.23 31.62
CA TYR A 229 -3.74 26.88 31.62
C TYR A 229 -2.90 28.14 31.38
N HIS A 230 -1.90 28.39 32.22
CA HIS A 230 -1.08 29.62 32.20
C HIS A 230 -1.90 30.91 32.01
N LEU A 231 -2.99 31.08 32.78
CA LEU A 231 -3.90 32.23 32.74
C LEU A 231 -4.70 32.40 31.43
N LYS A 232 -4.53 31.52 30.44
CA LYS A 232 -5.36 31.44 29.24
C LYS A 232 -6.49 30.45 29.45
N THR A 233 -7.71 30.82 29.06
CA THR A 233 -8.87 29.93 29.05
C THR A 233 -9.02 29.33 27.65
N TYR A 234 -8.98 28.01 27.58
CA TYR A 234 -9.26 27.22 26.38
C TYR A 234 -10.71 26.73 26.47
N LYS A 235 -11.59 27.33 25.66
CA LYS A 235 -13.02 27.01 25.67
C LYS A 235 -13.29 25.62 25.09
N ARG A 236 -14.25 24.90 25.70
CA ARG A 236 -14.83 23.61 25.25
C ARG A 236 -13.81 22.68 24.59
N CYS A 237 -12.83 22.25 25.36
CA CYS A 237 -11.76 21.38 24.87
C CYS A 237 -11.66 20.09 25.70
N CYS A 238 -11.17 19.06 25.03
CA CYS A 238 -10.85 17.75 25.56
C CYS A 238 -9.36 17.66 25.90
N VAL A 239 -8.98 16.66 26.69
CA VAL A 239 -7.56 16.32 26.93
C VAL A 239 -7.21 15.04 26.17
N GLY A 240 -6.03 14.99 25.55
CA GLY A 240 -5.56 13.82 24.78
C GLY A 240 -5.65 12.50 25.55
N THR A 241 -5.14 12.45 26.79
CA THR A 241 -5.23 11.25 27.64
C THR A 241 -6.67 10.85 27.97
N GLU A 242 -7.55 11.82 28.25
CA GLU A 242 -8.96 11.55 28.56
C GLU A 242 -9.72 10.99 27.34
N LEU A 243 -9.39 11.47 26.13
CA LEU A 243 -9.97 10.95 24.88
C LEU A 243 -9.56 9.50 24.62
N VAL A 244 -8.29 9.16 24.88
CA VAL A 244 -7.78 7.79 24.78
C VAL A 244 -8.46 6.89 25.81
N ASP A 245 -8.56 7.33 27.06
CA ASP A 245 -9.21 6.58 28.13
C ASP A 245 -10.68 6.28 27.82
N TRP A 246 -11.43 7.29 27.37
CA TRP A 246 -12.83 7.13 27.00
C TRP A 246 -13.00 6.16 25.84
N GLN A 247 -12.21 6.29 24.78
CA GLN A 247 -12.32 5.42 23.60
C GLN A 247 -12.04 3.95 23.93
N MET A 248 -11.05 3.68 24.79
CA MET A 248 -10.76 2.32 25.26
C MET A 248 -11.88 1.71 26.12
N GLN A 249 -12.70 2.54 26.77
CA GLN A 249 -13.86 2.07 27.54
C GLN A 249 -15.09 1.81 26.65
N GLN A 250 -15.19 2.44 25.49
CA GLN A 250 -16.38 2.36 24.64
C GLN A 250 -16.48 1.07 23.82
N SER A 251 -15.35 0.46 23.44
CA SER A 251 -15.38 -0.67 22.50
C SER A 251 -14.31 -1.70 22.76
N SER A 252 -14.69 -2.96 22.54
CA SER A 252 -13.77 -4.10 22.59
C SER A 252 -12.82 -4.17 21.40
N CYS A 253 -13.03 -3.37 20.33
CA CYS A 253 -12.14 -3.36 19.16
C CYS A 253 -10.85 -2.54 19.36
N VAL A 254 -10.75 -1.78 20.46
CA VAL A 254 -9.59 -0.95 20.80
C VAL A 254 -8.79 -1.61 21.93
N HIS A 255 -7.68 -2.23 21.57
CA HIS A 255 -6.91 -3.10 22.47
C HIS A 255 -5.75 -2.35 23.16
N THR A 256 -5.27 -1.25 22.56
CA THR A 256 -4.11 -0.51 23.06
C THR A 256 -4.31 1.01 22.97
N ARG A 257 -3.60 1.75 23.83
CA ARG A 257 -3.57 3.23 23.78
C ARG A 257 -2.98 3.75 22.47
N VAL A 258 -2.02 3.03 21.90
CA VAL A 258 -1.37 3.36 20.63
C VAL A 258 -2.37 3.26 19.47
N GLN A 259 -3.21 2.22 19.46
CA GLN A 259 -4.30 2.09 18.50
C GLN A 259 -5.27 3.27 18.61
N ALA A 260 -5.66 3.65 19.83
CA ALA A 260 -6.51 4.81 20.07
C ALA A 260 -5.88 6.12 19.55
N VAL A 261 -4.57 6.33 19.76
CA VAL A 261 -3.83 7.48 19.19
C VAL A 261 -3.95 7.51 17.67
N GLY A 262 -3.79 6.37 16.99
CA GLY A 262 -3.97 6.28 15.54
C GLY A 262 -5.38 6.64 15.09
N MET A 263 -6.40 6.17 15.81
CA MET A 263 -7.81 6.48 15.51
C MET A 263 -8.13 7.97 15.69
N TRP A 264 -7.62 8.62 16.74
CA TRP A 264 -7.78 10.07 16.94
C TRP A 264 -6.97 10.89 15.93
N GLN A 265 -5.80 10.39 15.51
CA GLN A 265 -5.00 11.02 14.46
C GLN A 265 -5.78 11.15 13.14
N VAL A 266 -6.64 10.19 12.80
CA VAL A 266 -7.52 10.27 11.61
C VAL A 266 -8.38 11.53 11.61
N LEU A 267 -9.00 11.85 12.75
CA LEU A 267 -9.85 13.04 12.89
C LEU A 267 -9.02 14.33 12.87
N LEU A 268 -7.80 14.28 13.40
CA LEU A 268 -6.91 15.43 13.47
C LEU A 268 -6.33 15.81 12.11
N GLU A 269 -5.87 14.84 11.32
CA GLU A 269 -5.32 15.10 9.99
C GLU A 269 -6.35 15.68 9.01
N GLU A 270 -7.63 15.45 9.25
CA GLU A 270 -8.74 15.95 8.43
C GLU A 270 -9.43 17.17 9.07
N GLY A 271 -8.91 17.71 10.17
CA GLY A 271 -9.39 18.96 10.78
C GLY A 271 -10.73 18.88 11.51
N VAL A 272 -11.23 17.66 11.76
CA VAL A 272 -12.48 17.42 12.51
C VAL A 272 -12.24 17.53 14.02
N LEU A 273 -11.03 17.20 14.47
CA LEU A 273 -10.52 17.43 15.82
C LEU A 273 -9.22 18.22 15.74
N ASN A 274 -9.15 19.41 16.32
CA ASN A 274 -7.98 20.28 16.19
C ASN A 274 -7.23 20.42 17.51
N HIS A 275 -5.90 20.34 17.48
CA HIS A 275 -5.10 20.80 18.62
C HIS A 275 -5.27 22.31 18.79
N VAL A 276 -5.45 22.78 20.03
CA VAL A 276 -5.74 24.21 20.29
C VAL A 276 -4.63 25.17 19.87
N ASP A 277 -3.39 24.68 19.76
CA ASP A 277 -2.22 25.41 19.28
C ASP A 277 -1.71 24.89 17.90
N GLN A 278 -2.56 24.17 17.15
CA GLN A 278 -2.30 23.73 15.76
C GLN A 278 -1.14 22.73 15.57
N GLU A 279 -0.92 21.84 16.55
CA GLU A 279 -0.05 20.68 16.33
C GLU A 279 -0.67 19.70 15.34
N LEU A 280 0.17 19.09 14.49
CA LEU A 280 -0.26 18.18 13.41
C LEU A 280 -0.40 16.71 13.85
N ASN A 281 0.02 16.39 15.08
CA ASN A 281 0.08 15.03 15.58
C ASN A 281 -0.71 14.96 16.89
N PHE A 282 -1.65 14.03 16.97
CA PHE A 282 -2.34 13.68 18.19
C PHE A 282 -1.38 12.97 19.14
N GLN A 283 -1.44 13.34 20.41
CA GLN A 283 -0.61 12.77 21.46
C GLN A 283 -1.46 12.39 22.66
N ASP A 284 -1.20 11.18 23.17
CA ASP A 284 -1.69 10.69 24.46
C ASP A 284 -0.98 11.40 25.62
N LYS A 285 -1.25 12.70 25.76
CA LYS A 285 -0.65 13.61 26.74
C LYS A 285 -1.70 14.59 27.26
N TYR A 286 -1.30 15.37 28.27
CA TYR A 286 -2.08 16.49 28.79
C TYR A 286 -2.04 17.69 27.82
N LEU A 287 -2.57 17.50 26.61
CA LEU A 287 -2.71 18.50 25.56
C LEU A 287 -4.20 18.68 25.23
N PHE A 288 -4.57 19.89 24.80
CA PHE A 288 -5.97 20.23 24.55
C PHE A 288 -6.36 20.11 23.08
N TYR A 289 -7.50 19.49 22.84
CA TYR A 289 -8.07 19.31 21.51
C TYR A 289 -9.52 19.80 21.49
N ARG A 290 -10.00 20.28 20.33
CA ARG A 290 -11.35 20.81 20.16
C ARG A 290 -11.99 20.22 18.91
N PHE A 291 -13.23 19.75 19.04
CA PHE A 291 -14.03 19.32 17.88
C PHE A 291 -14.43 20.53 17.04
N LEU A 292 -14.55 20.31 15.72
CA LEU A 292 -14.93 21.35 14.77
C LEU A 292 -16.24 22.09 15.15
N ASP A 293 -17.25 21.34 15.60
CA ASP A 293 -18.53 21.92 16.05
C ASP A 293 -18.38 22.87 17.24
N ASP A 294 -17.39 22.65 18.11
CA ASP A 294 -17.15 23.45 19.30
C ASP A 294 -16.30 24.71 19.04
N GLU A 295 -15.89 24.97 17.79
CA GLU A 295 -15.22 26.22 17.43
C GLU A 295 -16.15 27.44 17.47
N GLN A 296 -17.45 27.25 17.21
CA GLN A 296 -18.43 28.33 17.21
C GLN A 296 -18.98 28.56 18.62
N ASP A 297 -18.92 29.78 19.16
CA ASP A 297 -19.33 30.08 20.55
C ASP A 297 -20.75 29.57 20.90
N ASP A 298 -21.69 29.53 19.96
CA ASP A 298 -23.07 29.04 20.14
C ASP A 298 -23.30 27.57 19.71
N ALA A 299 -22.27 26.71 19.78
CA ALA A 299 -22.38 25.30 19.40
C ALA A 299 -23.58 24.60 20.08
N PRO A 300 -24.55 24.08 19.31
CA PRO A 300 -25.74 23.48 19.88
C PRO A 300 -25.40 22.18 20.63
N LEU A 301 -26.18 21.89 21.66
CA LEU A 301 -26.22 20.57 22.28
C LEU A 301 -26.95 19.60 21.34
N PRO A 302 -26.55 18.32 21.28
CA PRO A 302 -27.21 17.34 20.43
C PRO A 302 -28.68 17.15 20.82
N SER A 303 -29.56 17.06 19.83
CA SER A 303 -30.98 16.73 20.05
C SER A 303 -31.13 15.27 20.55
N GLU A 304 -32.29 14.91 21.12
CA GLU A 304 -32.53 13.52 21.55
C GLU A 304 -32.45 12.53 20.37
N GLU A 305 -32.87 12.96 19.17
CA GLU A 305 -32.72 12.18 17.95
C GLU A 305 -31.23 11.99 17.58
N GLU A 306 -30.42 13.05 17.63
CA GLU A 306 -28.99 12.97 17.32
C GLU A 306 -28.22 12.12 18.34
N LYS A 307 -28.63 12.17 19.62
CA LYS A 307 -28.06 11.30 20.67
C LYS A 307 -28.34 9.83 20.37
N LYS A 308 -29.59 9.50 20.04
CA LYS A 308 -29.99 8.14 19.68
C LYS A 308 -29.25 7.65 18.43
N GLU A 309 -29.20 8.48 17.38
CA GLU A 309 -28.49 8.16 16.15
C GLU A 309 -26.99 7.93 16.39
N SER A 310 -26.36 8.75 17.26
CA SER A 310 -24.95 8.59 17.61
C SER A 310 -24.69 7.32 18.42
N GLU A 311 -25.61 6.92 19.31
CA GLU A 311 -25.50 5.65 20.05
C GLU A 311 -25.60 4.44 19.13
N GLU A 312 -26.49 4.48 18.13
CA GLU A 312 -26.65 3.42 17.12
C GLU A 312 -25.42 3.32 16.19
N GLU A 313 -24.83 4.46 15.79
CA GLU A 313 -23.68 4.50 14.86
C GLU A 313 -22.30 4.38 15.53
N LEU A 314 -22.21 4.46 16.87
CA LEU A 314 -20.93 4.56 17.59
C LEU A 314 -20.01 3.38 17.28
N GLN A 315 -20.53 2.16 17.31
CA GLN A 315 -19.70 0.96 17.14
C GLN A 315 -19.17 0.82 15.70
N ASP A 316 -19.98 1.14 14.70
CA ASP A 316 -19.57 1.16 13.30
C ASP A 316 -18.55 2.28 13.04
N THR A 317 -18.72 3.43 13.68
CA THR A 317 -17.78 4.55 13.63
C THR A 317 -16.43 4.17 14.23
N LEU A 318 -16.41 3.48 15.37
CA LEU A 318 -15.18 3.00 15.99
C LEU A 318 -14.51 1.91 15.14
N LEU A 319 -15.27 0.99 14.54
CA LEU A 319 -14.73 0.01 13.60
C LEU A 319 -14.09 0.70 12.38
N PHE A 320 -14.78 1.67 11.78
CA PHE A 320 -14.28 2.46 10.67
C PHE A 320 -12.95 3.18 11.01
N LEU A 321 -12.88 3.87 12.15
CA LEU A 321 -11.65 4.53 12.58
C LEU A 321 -10.54 3.52 12.92
N SER A 322 -10.88 2.33 13.43
CA SER A 322 -9.89 1.29 13.72
C SER A 322 -9.21 0.75 12.45
N GLN A 323 -9.90 0.79 11.30
CA GLN A 323 -9.35 0.42 9.99
C GLN A 323 -8.46 1.52 9.40
N MET A 324 -8.77 2.79 9.66
CA MET A 324 -8.00 3.94 9.17
C MET A 324 -6.82 4.34 10.07
N GLY A 325 -6.91 4.00 11.35
CA GLY A 325 -5.95 4.40 12.39
C GLY A 325 -4.51 3.97 12.13
N PRO A 326 -4.23 2.71 11.71
CA PRO A 326 -2.86 2.24 11.49
C PRO A 326 -2.09 3.06 10.45
N ASP A 327 -2.69 3.33 9.29
CA ASP A 327 -2.07 4.15 8.23
C ASP A 327 -1.88 5.62 8.66
N ALA A 328 -2.86 6.21 9.37
CA ALA A 328 -2.71 7.56 9.94
C ALA A 328 -1.57 7.62 10.97
N LEU A 329 -1.45 6.59 11.81
CA LEU A 329 -0.39 6.47 12.80
C LEU A 329 0.98 6.30 12.15
N MET A 330 1.11 5.45 11.12
CA MET A 330 2.33 5.29 10.34
C MET A 330 2.77 6.62 9.74
N ARG A 331 1.87 7.38 9.08
CA ARG A 331 2.21 8.70 8.54
C ARG A 331 2.68 9.67 9.61
N MET A 332 2.01 9.69 10.76
CA MET A 332 2.38 10.52 11.90
C MET A 332 3.80 10.21 12.39
N ILE A 333 4.15 8.93 12.49
CA ILE A 333 5.47 8.46 12.93
C ILE A 333 6.53 8.74 11.86
N LEU A 334 6.24 8.53 10.58
CA LEU A 334 7.20 8.74 9.49
C LEU A 334 7.61 10.21 9.30
N ARG A 335 6.89 11.17 9.91
CA ARG A 335 7.33 12.57 10.03
C ARG A 335 8.56 12.73 10.92
N LYS A 336 8.85 11.77 11.81
CA LYS A 336 10.12 11.70 12.57
C LYS A 336 11.25 11.34 11.62
N GLN A 337 12.41 11.97 11.83
CA GLN A 337 13.63 11.60 11.11
C GLN A 337 13.99 10.13 11.38
N PRO A 338 14.54 9.38 10.40
CA PRO A 338 14.98 7.99 10.55
C PRO A 338 15.67 7.68 11.88
N GLY A 339 16.67 8.47 12.27
CA GLY A 339 17.44 8.27 13.51
C GLY A 339 16.73 8.62 14.83
N GLN A 340 15.49 9.11 14.79
CA GLN A 340 14.70 9.52 15.97
C GLN A 340 13.54 8.56 16.27
N ARG A 341 13.38 7.49 15.49
CA ARG A 341 12.30 6.51 15.67
C ARG A 341 12.64 5.55 16.80
N THR A 342 11.68 5.33 17.69
CA THR A 342 11.79 4.32 18.77
C THR A 342 11.58 2.91 18.21
N VAL A 343 11.84 1.88 19.02
CA VAL A 343 11.57 0.49 18.60
C VAL A 343 10.07 0.28 18.30
N ASP A 344 9.19 0.85 19.13
CA ASP A 344 7.74 0.80 18.91
C ASP A 344 7.33 1.52 17.62
N ASP A 345 7.96 2.67 17.32
CA ASP A 345 7.72 3.40 16.06
C ASP A 345 8.04 2.51 14.85
N LEU A 346 9.15 1.78 14.89
CA LEU A 346 9.60 0.91 13.81
C LEU A 346 8.66 -0.27 13.61
N GLU A 347 8.15 -0.86 14.70
CA GLU A 347 7.20 -1.98 14.62
C GLU A 347 5.87 -1.53 14.00
N ILE A 348 5.35 -0.36 14.41
CA ILE A 348 4.11 0.20 13.84
C ILE A 348 4.27 0.46 12.35
N ILE A 349 5.40 1.05 11.92
CA ILE A 349 5.67 1.24 10.49
C ILE A 349 5.73 -0.12 9.79
N TYR A 350 6.50 -1.08 10.33
CA TYR A 350 6.70 -2.40 9.74
C TYR A 350 5.38 -3.14 9.50
N GLU A 351 4.47 -3.16 10.47
CA GLU A 351 3.16 -3.78 10.34
C GLU A 351 2.35 -3.18 9.17
N GLU A 352 2.41 -1.86 8.97
CA GLU A 352 1.76 -1.23 7.81
C GLU A 352 2.46 -1.56 6.48
N LEU A 353 3.80 -1.71 6.47
CA LEU A 353 4.52 -2.11 5.25
C LEU A 353 4.13 -3.51 4.76
N LEU A 354 3.60 -4.38 5.63
CA LEU A 354 3.08 -5.69 5.23
C LEU A 354 1.85 -5.58 4.31
N HIS A 355 1.08 -4.50 4.45
CA HIS A 355 -0.14 -4.24 3.70
C HIS A 355 0.12 -3.44 2.40
N ILE A 356 1.32 -2.90 2.20
CA ILE A 356 1.68 -2.15 1.00
C ILE A 356 2.09 -3.10 -0.13
N LYS A 357 1.24 -3.21 -1.16
CA LYS A 357 1.44 -4.12 -2.29
C LYS A 357 2.76 -3.91 -3.03
N ALA A 358 3.20 -2.66 -3.23
CA ALA A 358 4.48 -2.36 -3.87
C ALA A 358 5.68 -3.00 -3.15
N LEU A 359 5.57 -3.27 -1.85
CA LEU A 359 6.61 -3.90 -1.02
C LEU A 359 6.44 -5.42 -0.88
N SER A 360 5.36 -6.02 -1.41
CA SER A 360 5.01 -7.44 -1.19
C SER A 360 6.12 -8.43 -1.55
N HIS A 361 6.90 -8.10 -2.58
CA HIS A 361 8.00 -8.90 -3.11
C HIS A 361 9.31 -8.82 -2.29
N LEU A 362 9.38 -7.92 -1.30
CA LEU A 362 10.54 -7.78 -0.43
C LEU A 362 10.43 -8.74 0.76
N SER A 363 11.57 -9.24 1.24
CA SER A 363 11.61 -10.09 2.43
C SER A 363 11.19 -9.33 3.69
N THR A 364 10.77 -10.06 4.73
CA THR A 364 10.44 -9.50 6.04
C THR A 364 11.61 -8.72 6.64
N THR A 365 12.84 -9.24 6.54
CA THR A 365 14.05 -8.54 6.98
C THR A 365 14.24 -7.21 6.27
N VAL A 366 14.08 -7.17 4.94
CA VAL A 366 14.19 -5.92 4.17
C VAL A 366 13.08 -4.94 4.57
N LYS A 367 11.84 -5.39 4.77
CA LYS A 367 10.73 -4.53 5.23
C LYS A 367 11.01 -3.95 6.63
N ARG A 368 11.56 -4.73 7.55
CA ARG A 368 11.96 -4.24 8.89
C ARG A 368 13.02 -3.16 8.81
N GLU A 369 14.05 -3.37 8.00
CA GLU A 369 15.09 -2.37 7.79
C GLU A 369 14.54 -1.11 7.08
N LEU A 370 13.61 -1.29 6.14
CA LEU A 370 12.93 -0.18 5.46
C LEU A 370 12.16 0.71 6.43
N ALA A 371 11.52 0.17 7.46
CA ALA A 371 10.84 0.97 8.49
C ALA A 371 11.78 1.99 9.16
N GLY A 372 13.07 1.66 9.26
CA GLY A 372 14.11 2.54 9.80
C GLY A 372 14.53 3.68 8.88
N VAL A 373 14.39 3.54 7.56
CA VAL A 373 14.95 4.49 6.58
C VAL A 373 13.91 5.19 5.71
N LEU A 374 12.68 4.68 5.66
CA LEU A 374 11.62 5.22 4.82
C LEU A 374 11.35 6.69 5.14
N ILE A 375 11.19 7.49 4.09
CA ILE A 375 10.89 8.93 4.20
C ILE A 375 9.47 9.16 3.72
N PHE A 376 8.67 9.84 4.54
CA PHE A 376 7.36 10.31 4.13
C PHE A 376 7.48 11.69 3.49
N GLU A 377 6.94 11.84 2.29
CA GLU A 377 6.98 13.08 1.51
C GLU A 377 5.58 13.45 1.06
N SER A 378 5.17 14.71 1.30
CA SER A 378 3.85 15.20 0.93
C SER A 378 3.95 16.50 0.14
N HIS A 379 3.10 16.64 -0.88
CA HIS A 379 3.09 17.78 -1.78
C HIS A 379 1.67 18.33 -1.91
N ALA A 380 1.51 19.63 -1.67
CA ALA A 380 0.19 20.24 -1.53
C ALA A 380 -0.53 20.48 -2.87
N LYS A 381 0.21 20.72 -3.97
CA LYS A 381 -0.37 21.24 -5.22
C LYS A 381 -0.19 20.31 -6.41
N ALA A 382 -1.27 20.16 -7.19
CA ALA A 382 -1.22 19.64 -8.54
C ALA A 382 -0.24 20.44 -9.42
N GLY A 383 0.31 19.80 -10.44
CA GLY A 383 1.29 20.39 -11.35
C GLY A 383 2.71 20.47 -10.77
N THR A 384 2.91 20.15 -9.50
CA THR A 384 4.26 20.06 -8.90
C THR A 384 5.06 18.98 -9.63
N VAL A 385 6.23 19.33 -10.14
CA VAL A 385 7.15 18.39 -10.76
C VAL A 385 8.00 17.76 -9.66
N LEU A 386 7.89 16.44 -9.49
CA LEU A 386 8.63 15.70 -8.47
C LEU A 386 10.10 15.49 -8.89
N PHE A 387 10.32 15.17 -10.17
CA PHE A 387 11.62 15.18 -10.82
C PHE A 387 11.44 15.22 -12.36
N ASN A 388 12.49 15.62 -13.07
CA ASN A 388 12.49 15.68 -14.54
C ASN A 388 13.23 14.50 -15.18
N GLN A 389 12.79 14.14 -16.39
CA GLN A 389 13.56 13.28 -17.29
C GLN A 389 14.96 13.88 -17.51
N GLY A 390 15.98 13.03 -17.49
CA GLY A 390 17.39 13.43 -17.64
C GLY A 390 18.10 13.75 -16.32
N GLU A 391 17.37 13.97 -15.21
CA GLU A 391 17.97 14.19 -13.89
C GLU A 391 18.58 12.90 -13.32
N GLU A 392 19.48 13.04 -12.35
CA GLU A 392 20.04 11.90 -11.62
C GLU A 392 18.96 11.17 -10.81
N GLY A 393 18.96 9.85 -10.87
CA GLY A 393 18.03 9.03 -10.12
C GLY A 393 18.57 8.64 -8.75
N THR A 394 18.01 9.21 -7.67
CA THR A 394 18.46 8.92 -6.29
C THR A 394 17.44 8.17 -5.42
N SER A 395 16.19 8.07 -5.86
CA SER A 395 15.10 7.59 -5.00
C SER A 395 14.04 6.77 -5.74
N TRP A 396 13.42 5.84 -5.01
CA TRP A 396 12.21 5.09 -5.38
C TRP A 396 11.01 5.63 -4.60
N TYR A 397 9.86 5.74 -5.26
CA TYR A 397 8.64 6.31 -4.69
C TYR A 397 7.46 5.35 -4.79
N ILE A 398 6.63 5.31 -3.75
CA ILE A 398 5.36 4.59 -3.68
C ILE A 398 4.27 5.60 -3.32
N ILE A 399 3.16 5.59 -4.05
CA ILE A 399 2.06 6.54 -3.85
C ILE A 399 1.18 6.05 -2.70
N LEU A 400 1.13 6.80 -1.59
CA LEU A 400 0.19 6.56 -0.49
C LEU A 400 -1.12 7.30 -0.70
N LYS A 401 -1.07 8.51 -1.24
CA LYS A 401 -2.24 9.34 -1.51
C LYS A 401 -2.10 10.10 -2.82
N GLY A 402 -3.19 10.18 -3.56
CA GLY A 402 -3.29 10.99 -4.77
C GLY A 402 -2.83 10.26 -6.04
N SER A 403 -2.44 11.04 -7.05
CA SER A 403 -2.08 10.54 -8.38
C SER A 403 -1.04 11.43 -9.07
N VAL A 404 -0.30 10.83 -10.02
CA VAL A 404 0.74 11.51 -10.82
C VAL A 404 0.64 11.14 -12.29
N ASN A 405 1.09 12.03 -13.16
CA ASN A 405 1.29 11.79 -14.58
C ASN A 405 2.75 11.41 -14.83
N VAL A 406 2.96 10.35 -15.62
CA VAL A 406 4.29 9.95 -16.11
C VAL A 406 4.50 10.58 -17.49
N VAL A 407 5.45 11.50 -17.60
CA VAL A 407 5.67 12.31 -18.81
C VAL A 407 7.00 11.95 -19.46
N ILE A 408 6.99 11.70 -20.77
CA ILE A 408 8.23 11.47 -21.54
C ILE A 408 8.30 12.50 -22.66
N TYR A 409 9.46 13.14 -22.80
CA TYR A 409 9.72 14.11 -23.85
C TYR A 409 9.44 13.50 -25.24
N GLY A 410 8.70 14.22 -26.08
CA GLY A 410 8.27 13.76 -27.40
C GLY A 410 7.08 12.79 -27.42
N LYS A 411 6.68 12.22 -26.28
CA LYS A 411 5.49 11.34 -26.16
C LYS A 411 4.34 11.97 -25.36
N GLY A 412 4.63 12.94 -24.49
CA GLY A 412 3.63 13.50 -23.58
C GLY A 412 3.36 12.58 -22.39
N VAL A 413 2.11 12.55 -21.92
CA VAL A 413 1.71 11.69 -20.79
C VAL A 413 1.57 10.25 -21.29
N VAL A 414 2.41 9.36 -20.75
CA VAL A 414 2.45 7.93 -21.12
C VAL A 414 1.41 7.12 -20.35
N CYS A 415 1.25 7.42 -19.06
CA CYS A 415 0.23 6.83 -18.19
C CYS A 415 0.03 7.70 -16.93
N THR A 416 -1.01 7.39 -16.17
CA THR A 416 -1.31 7.98 -14.86
C THR A 416 -1.17 6.90 -13.78
N LEU A 417 -0.58 7.27 -12.65
CA LEU A 417 -0.38 6.40 -11.49
C LEU A 417 -1.23 6.88 -10.32
N HIS A 418 -1.70 5.94 -9.50
CA HIS A 418 -2.58 6.18 -8.37
C HIS A 418 -2.03 5.52 -7.10
N GLU A 419 -2.70 5.72 -5.96
CA GLU A 419 -2.35 5.05 -4.69
C GLU A 419 -2.11 3.55 -4.85
N GLY A 420 -1.00 3.08 -4.27
CA GLY A 420 -0.52 1.70 -4.38
C GLY A 420 0.48 1.48 -5.52
N ASP A 421 0.49 2.36 -6.54
CA ASP A 421 1.48 2.31 -7.64
C ASP A 421 2.85 2.81 -7.16
N ASP A 422 3.90 2.40 -7.87
CA ASP A 422 5.28 2.79 -7.59
C ASP A 422 6.07 3.16 -8.85
N PHE A 423 7.07 4.04 -8.69
CA PHE A 423 7.84 4.57 -9.81
C PHE A 423 9.26 4.98 -9.43
N GLY A 424 10.14 5.08 -10.43
CA GLY A 424 11.52 5.52 -10.24
C GLY A 424 12.45 4.47 -9.64
N LYS A 425 12.02 3.20 -9.55
CA LYS A 425 12.80 2.08 -9.00
C LYS A 425 14.14 1.85 -9.71
N LEU A 426 14.25 2.23 -10.99
CA LEU A 426 15.49 2.10 -11.77
C LEU A 426 16.68 2.82 -11.11
N ALA A 427 16.42 3.93 -10.40
CA ALA A 427 17.43 4.67 -9.63
C ALA A 427 18.15 3.79 -8.59
N LEU A 428 17.48 2.78 -8.04
CA LEU A 428 18.08 1.86 -7.07
C LEU A 428 19.03 0.85 -7.72
N VAL A 429 18.93 0.63 -9.03
CA VAL A 429 19.63 -0.44 -9.76
C VAL A 429 20.87 0.09 -10.48
N ASN A 430 20.80 1.27 -11.08
CA ASN A 430 21.91 1.86 -11.83
C ASN A 430 21.93 3.39 -11.68
N ASP A 431 23.01 4.02 -12.17
CA ASP A 431 23.21 5.48 -12.17
C ASP A 431 22.69 6.14 -13.46
N ALA A 432 21.81 5.47 -14.21
CA ALA A 432 21.24 6.06 -15.42
C ALA A 432 20.31 7.23 -15.05
N PRO A 433 20.23 8.27 -15.89
CA PRO A 433 19.32 9.38 -15.65
C PRO A 433 17.85 8.92 -15.70
N ARG A 434 16.96 9.72 -15.10
CA ARG A 434 15.52 9.49 -15.11
C ARG A 434 15.01 9.38 -16.55
N ALA A 435 14.36 8.27 -16.89
CA ALA A 435 13.78 8.03 -18.21
C ALA A 435 12.43 8.74 -18.45
N ALA A 436 11.85 9.36 -17.41
CA ALA A 436 10.60 10.09 -17.45
C ALA A 436 10.56 11.19 -16.38
N SER A 437 9.74 12.20 -16.58
CA SER A 437 9.35 13.18 -15.56
C SER A 437 8.10 12.72 -14.82
N ILE A 438 7.99 13.09 -13.54
CA ILE A 438 6.80 12.82 -12.71
C ILE A 438 6.18 14.14 -12.29
N VAL A 439 4.90 14.32 -12.60
CA VAL A 439 4.15 15.54 -12.30
C VAL A 439 2.89 15.19 -11.53
N LEU A 440 2.62 15.87 -10.43
CA LEU A 440 1.42 15.64 -9.63
C LEU A 440 0.16 15.97 -10.43
N ARG A 441 -0.80 15.04 -10.40
CA ARG A 441 -2.06 15.17 -11.10
C ARG A 441 -3.13 15.85 -10.24
N GLU A 442 -3.03 15.72 -8.93
CA GLU A 442 -3.96 16.33 -7.96
C GLU A 442 -3.26 16.92 -6.74
N ASP A 443 -4.02 17.66 -5.93
CA ASP A 443 -3.56 18.31 -4.71
C ASP A 443 -3.36 17.27 -3.58
N ASN A 444 -2.46 17.56 -2.64
CA ASN A 444 -2.20 16.75 -1.43
C ASN A 444 -1.77 15.29 -1.70
N CYS A 445 -0.82 15.07 -2.62
CA CYS A 445 -0.24 13.76 -2.84
C CYS A 445 0.75 13.39 -1.73
N HIS A 446 0.73 12.12 -1.31
CA HIS A 446 1.63 11.57 -0.30
C HIS A 446 2.42 10.40 -0.88
N PHE A 447 3.71 10.34 -0.57
CA PHE A 447 4.62 9.32 -1.06
C PHE A 447 5.44 8.72 0.08
N LEU A 448 5.73 7.42 -0.03
CA LEU A 448 6.89 6.83 0.62
C LEU A 448 8.08 6.93 -0.34
N ARG A 449 9.22 7.39 0.18
CA ARG A 449 10.47 7.52 -0.55
C ARG A 449 11.55 6.66 0.10
N VAL A 450 12.26 5.89 -0.72
CA VAL A 450 13.46 5.14 -0.33
C VAL A 450 14.64 5.65 -1.15
N ASP A 451 15.70 6.07 -0.46
CA ASP A 451 16.92 6.54 -1.11
C ASP A 451 17.85 5.41 -1.50
N LYS A 452 18.56 5.60 -2.62
CA LYS A 452 19.49 4.62 -3.19
C LYS A 452 20.55 4.18 -2.20
N GLU A 453 21.12 5.13 -1.46
CA GLU A 453 22.17 4.84 -0.48
C GLU A 453 21.67 3.94 0.66
N ASP A 454 20.49 4.26 1.20
CA ASP A 454 19.85 3.49 2.26
C ASP A 454 19.45 2.10 1.77
N PHE A 455 18.83 2.00 0.59
CA PHE A 455 18.44 0.72 0.03
C PHE A 455 19.65 -0.19 -0.22
N ASN A 456 20.72 0.36 -0.79
CA ASN A 456 21.96 -0.39 -1.03
C ASN A 456 22.65 -0.79 0.27
N ARG A 457 22.58 0.04 1.32
CA ARG A 457 23.05 -0.33 2.66
C ARG A 457 22.26 -1.54 3.19
N ILE A 458 20.93 -1.48 3.13
CA ILE A 458 20.07 -2.59 3.57
C ILE A 458 20.41 -3.89 2.82
N LEU A 459 20.56 -3.84 1.50
CA LEU A 459 20.92 -5.02 0.73
C LEU A 459 22.29 -5.59 1.15
N ARG A 460 23.29 -4.74 1.41
CA ARG A 460 24.59 -5.18 1.91
C ARG A 460 24.52 -5.75 3.31
N ASP A 461 23.72 -5.16 4.19
CA ASP A 461 23.59 -5.60 5.59
C ASP A 461 22.84 -6.95 5.66
N VAL A 462 21.78 -7.12 4.87
CA VAL A 462 21.08 -8.41 4.73
C VAL A 462 22.02 -9.47 4.17
N GLU A 463 22.79 -9.14 3.14
CA GLU A 463 23.79 -10.03 2.56
C GLU A 463 24.89 -10.41 3.57
N ALA A 464 25.39 -9.45 4.36
CA ALA A 464 26.38 -9.70 5.41
C ALA A 464 25.85 -10.57 6.55
N ASN A 465 24.54 -10.54 6.80
CA ASN A 465 23.87 -11.41 7.75
C ASN A 465 23.43 -12.75 7.14
N THR A 466 23.61 -12.95 5.84
CA THR A 466 23.26 -14.19 5.15
C THR A 466 24.49 -15.07 4.97
N VAL A 467 24.39 -16.36 5.31
CA VAL A 467 25.40 -17.37 5.04
C VAL A 467 24.87 -18.29 3.96
N ARG A 468 25.57 -18.39 2.83
CA ARG A 468 25.23 -19.32 1.73
C ARG A 468 26.28 -20.42 1.62
N LEU A 469 25.84 -21.65 1.83
CA LEU A 469 26.62 -22.84 1.59
C LEU A 469 26.39 -23.26 0.14
N LYS A 470 27.46 -23.33 -0.63
CA LYS A 470 27.42 -23.67 -2.06
C LYS A 470 28.06 -25.03 -2.33
N GLU A 471 27.40 -25.82 -3.16
CA GLU A 471 27.97 -27.00 -3.80
C GLU A 471 27.83 -26.83 -5.32
N HIS A 472 28.91 -27.02 -6.07
CA HIS A 472 28.93 -26.81 -7.53
C HIS A 472 28.36 -25.45 -7.98
N GLU A 473 28.80 -24.37 -7.32
CA GLU A 473 28.35 -22.98 -7.57
C GLU A 473 26.85 -22.72 -7.30
N THR A 474 26.13 -23.70 -6.77
CA THR A 474 24.70 -23.60 -6.46
C THR A 474 24.51 -23.48 -4.96
N ASP A 475 23.68 -22.53 -4.52
CA ASP A 475 23.32 -22.41 -3.11
C ASP A 475 22.51 -23.64 -2.69
N VAL A 476 23.05 -24.43 -1.74
CA VAL A 476 22.41 -25.66 -1.21
C VAL A 476 21.88 -25.49 0.21
N LEU A 477 22.31 -24.44 0.91
CA LEU A 477 21.78 -24.05 2.21
C LEU A 477 21.98 -22.54 2.40
N VAL A 478 20.92 -21.84 2.76
CA VAL A 478 20.93 -20.41 3.07
C VAL A 478 20.48 -20.22 4.50
N LEU A 479 21.31 -19.57 5.29
CA LEU A 479 21.06 -19.27 6.69
C LEU A 479 21.07 -17.75 6.91
N GLU A 480 20.23 -17.25 7.79
CA GLU A 480 20.24 -15.86 8.25
C GLU A 480 20.73 -15.80 9.68
N LYS A 481 21.68 -14.91 9.98
CA LYS A 481 22.19 -14.70 11.33
C LYS A 481 21.12 -14.03 12.18
N SER A 482 20.78 -14.64 13.31
CA SER A 482 19.84 -14.09 14.27
C SER A 482 20.41 -12.79 14.87
N SER A 483 19.78 -11.66 14.58
CA SER A 483 20.14 -10.34 15.10
C SER A 483 19.38 -10.04 16.39
N VAL A 484 19.31 -10.99 17.32
CA VAL A 484 18.87 -10.65 18.69
C VAL A 484 20.05 -9.99 19.38
N ARG A 485 20.07 -8.65 19.39
CA ARG A 485 20.89 -7.90 20.34
C ARG A 485 20.30 -8.18 21.73
N SER A 486 20.81 -9.18 22.43
CA SER A 486 20.41 -9.48 23.81
C SER A 486 20.61 -8.25 24.68
N SER A 487 19.52 -7.56 25.00
CA SER A 487 19.44 -6.74 26.19
C SER A 487 19.30 -7.70 27.37
N SER A 488 20.29 -7.64 28.26
CA SER A 488 20.34 -8.13 29.64
C SER A 488 19.20 -9.02 30.15
N HIS A 489 19.60 -10.26 30.50
CA HIS A 489 19.03 -11.23 31.44
C HIS A 489 18.23 -12.41 30.87
N ALA A 490 18.78 -13.60 31.17
CA ALA A 490 18.27 -14.98 31.03
C ALA A 490 18.40 -15.66 29.65
N GLY A 491 19.35 -16.60 29.56
CA GLY A 491 19.38 -17.70 28.58
C GLY A 491 19.75 -17.32 27.14
N SER A 492 21.04 -17.48 26.78
CA SER A 492 21.47 -17.48 25.38
C SER A 492 20.73 -18.57 24.61
N SER A 493 19.95 -18.24 23.58
CA SER A 493 19.51 -19.25 22.62
C SER A 493 20.74 -19.80 21.86
N PRO A 494 20.82 -21.10 21.53
CA PRO A 494 22.00 -21.67 20.90
C PRO A 494 22.08 -21.44 19.38
N LEU A 495 20.96 -21.09 18.74
CA LEU A 495 20.93 -20.87 17.30
C LEU A 495 21.26 -19.42 16.95
N LYS A 496 22.54 -19.21 16.64
CA LYS A 496 23.04 -17.97 16.03
C LYS A 496 22.49 -17.75 14.60
N TYR A 497 21.88 -18.77 13.99
CA TYR A 497 21.43 -18.77 12.60
C TYR A 497 20.07 -19.45 12.43
N THR A 498 19.24 -18.91 11.53
CA THR A 498 17.93 -19.42 11.12
C THR A 498 18.03 -19.98 9.70
N VAL A 499 17.44 -21.15 9.43
CA VAL A 499 17.41 -21.74 8.09
C VAL A 499 16.39 -21.00 7.21
N MET A 500 16.82 -20.47 6.07
CA MET A 500 15.97 -19.75 5.11
C MET A 500 15.55 -20.62 3.93
N SER A 501 16.48 -21.42 3.41
CA SER A 501 16.23 -22.40 2.35
C SER A 501 17.37 -23.41 2.29
N GLY A 502 17.14 -24.57 1.66
CA GLY A 502 18.18 -25.54 1.41
C GLY A 502 17.62 -26.82 0.82
N THR A 503 18.52 -27.75 0.44
CA THR A 503 18.09 -29.09 0.06
C THR A 503 17.64 -29.88 1.29
N PRO A 504 16.70 -30.84 1.13
CA PRO A 504 16.26 -31.70 2.23
C PRO A 504 17.39 -32.29 3.07
N GLU A 505 18.44 -32.76 2.40
CA GLU A 505 19.61 -33.39 3.01
C GLU A 505 20.44 -32.36 3.79
N LYS A 506 20.68 -31.17 3.23
CA LYS A 506 21.49 -30.12 3.89
C LYS A 506 20.78 -29.50 5.08
N ILE A 507 19.46 -29.36 5.00
CA ILE A 507 18.64 -28.93 6.14
C ILE A 507 18.74 -29.96 7.27
N LEU A 508 18.58 -31.25 6.95
CA LEU A 508 18.72 -32.32 7.94
C LEU A 508 20.13 -32.38 8.57
N GLU A 509 21.17 -32.32 7.75
CA GLU A 509 22.57 -32.26 8.21
C GLU A 509 22.79 -31.11 9.19
N HIS A 510 22.32 -29.90 8.84
CA HIS A 510 22.43 -28.72 9.70
C HIS A 510 21.74 -28.91 11.06
N PHE A 511 20.52 -29.46 11.09
CA PHE A 511 19.81 -29.72 12.33
C PHE A 511 20.49 -30.79 13.20
N LEU A 512 20.99 -31.87 12.57
CA LEU A 512 21.72 -32.91 13.31
C LEU A 512 23.05 -32.39 13.87
N GLU A 513 23.76 -31.51 13.15
CA GLU A 513 24.99 -30.89 13.62
C GLU A 513 24.75 -29.93 14.79
N THR A 514 23.71 -29.09 14.69
CA THR A 514 23.34 -28.15 15.77
C THR A 514 22.88 -28.87 17.03
N MET A 515 22.09 -29.95 16.92
CA MET A 515 21.74 -30.82 18.06
C MET A 515 22.95 -31.46 18.76
N LYS A 516 23.95 -31.91 17.99
CA LYS A 516 25.18 -32.51 18.53
C LYS A 516 26.00 -31.48 19.33
N LEU A 517 25.89 -30.19 18.99
CA LEU A 517 26.53 -29.11 19.74
C LEU A 517 25.76 -28.78 21.03
N ASP A 518 24.42 -28.77 20.99
CA ASP A 518 23.57 -28.48 22.16
C ASP A 518 23.65 -29.56 23.25
N SER A 519 23.79 -30.84 22.86
CA SER A 519 23.93 -31.95 23.82
C SER A 519 25.21 -31.88 24.69
N LYS A 520 26.20 -31.05 24.31
CA LYS A 520 27.39 -30.76 25.14
C LYS A 520 27.16 -29.70 26.22
N TYR A 521 26.06 -28.95 26.15
CA TYR A 521 25.69 -27.89 27.11
C TYR A 521 24.58 -28.31 28.09
N THR A 522 23.94 -29.46 27.86
CA THR A 522 22.92 -30.05 28.75
C THR A 522 23.53 -30.71 29.99
N GLU A 523 24.16 -29.93 30.88
CA GLU A 523 24.41 -30.34 32.27
C GLU A 523 23.35 -29.79 33.26
N SER A 524 22.45 -28.90 32.81
CA SER A 524 21.51 -28.17 33.68
C SER A 524 20.03 -28.61 33.63
N GLY A 525 19.72 -29.81 33.10
CA GLY A 525 18.42 -30.48 33.31
C GLY A 525 17.16 -29.77 32.76
N THR A 526 17.31 -28.71 31.97
CA THR A 526 16.20 -28.02 31.29
C THR A 526 16.19 -28.43 29.82
N PHE A 527 15.17 -29.21 29.42
CA PHE A 527 14.91 -29.49 28.00
C PHE A 527 14.44 -28.19 27.34
N ILE A 528 15.36 -27.43 26.76
CA ILE A 528 15.00 -26.37 25.83
C ILE A 528 14.64 -27.09 24.52
N THR A 529 13.35 -27.29 24.27
CA THR A 529 12.87 -27.68 22.94
C THR A 529 13.28 -26.57 21.97
N ASN A 530 14.13 -26.91 21.00
CA ASN A 530 14.62 -25.97 20.02
C ASN A 530 13.47 -25.64 19.04
N PRO A 531 12.93 -24.41 18.99
CA PRO A 531 11.79 -24.09 18.14
C PRO A 531 12.02 -24.39 16.65
N ALA A 532 13.26 -24.25 16.17
CA ALA A 532 13.61 -24.56 14.78
C ALA A 532 13.59 -26.08 14.49
N LEU A 533 13.83 -26.91 15.50
CA LEU A 533 13.64 -28.35 15.38
C LEU A 533 12.14 -28.69 15.33
N ASP A 534 11.32 -28.03 16.13
CA ASP A 534 9.87 -28.24 16.10
C ASP A 534 9.32 -27.91 14.70
N ASP A 535 9.77 -26.81 14.10
CA ASP A 535 9.44 -26.46 12.71
C ASP A 535 9.85 -27.57 11.72
N PHE A 536 11.07 -28.12 11.85
CA PHE A 536 11.52 -29.21 11.00
C PHE A 536 10.67 -30.47 11.18
N VAL A 537 10.42 -30.91 12.42
CA VAL A 537 9.64 -32.13 12.71
C VAL A 537 8.18 -31.99 12.28
N LEU A 538 7.61 -30.80 12.34
CA LEU A 538 6.27 -30.55 11.85
C LEU A 538 6.20 -30.54 10.31
N MET A 539 7.23 -30.00 9.65
CA MET A 539 7.18 -29.69 8.22
C MET A 539 7.95 -30.66 7.33
N HIS A 540 8.74 -31.59 7.89
CA HIS A 540 9.57 -32.49 7.08
C HIS A 540 8.74 -33.30 6.08
N CYS A 541 7.47 -33.63 6.38
CA CYS A 541 6.64 -34.41 5.47
C CYS A 541 6.36 -33.70 4.12
N VAL A 542 6.51 -32.37 4.06
CA VAL A 542 6.32 -31.56 2.85
C VAL A 542 7.49 -31.69 1.87
N PHE A 543 8.71 -31.79 2.39
CA PHE A 543 9.93 -31.72 1.57
C PHE A 543 10.86 -32.94 1.70
N ILE A 544 10.68 -33.77 2.73
CA ILE A 544 11.40 -35.02 2.99
C ILE A 544 10.49 -36.06 3.68
N PRO A 545 9.68 -36.80 2.89
CA PRO A 545 8.79 -37.82 3.44
C PRO A 545 9.54 -38.89 4.23
N ASN A 546 8.86 -39.58 5.16
CA ASN A 546 9.47 -40.63 6.00
C ASN A 546 10.21 -41.72 5.23
N LYS A 547 9.77 -42.02 4.00
CA LYS A 547 10.45 -42.98 3.11
C LYS A 547 11.87 -42.56 2.72
N GLN A 548 12.17 -41.27 2.74
CA GLN A 548 13.48 -40.69 2.47
C GLN A 548 14.20 -40.30 3.77
N LEU A 549 13.48 -39.71 4.73
CA LEU A 549 14.05 -39.26 6.01
C LEU A 549 14.61 -40.43 6.84
N CYS A 550 13.86 -41.52 7.00
CA CYS A 550 14.27 -42.64 7.86
C CYS A 550 15.59 -43.29 7.39
N PRO A 551 15.78 -43.61 6.08
CA PRO A 551 17.07 -44.09 5.59
C PRO A 551 18.23 -43.11 5.84
N LEU A 552 18.02 -41.80 5.66
CA LEU A 552 19.05 -40.78 5.90
C LEU A 552 19.44 -40.70 7.39
N LEU A 553 18.48 -40.79 8.29
CA LEU A 553 18.74 -40.86 9.73
C LEU A 553 19.49 -42.13 10.11
N MET A 554 19.13 -43.29 9.54
CA MET A 554 19.83 -44.55 9.77
C MET A 554 21.29 -44.50 9.28
N ALA A 555 21.56 -43.81 8.17
CA ALA A 555 22.92 -43.61 7.68
C ALA A 555 23.78 -42.76 8.64
N GLN A 556 23.17 -41.78 9.31
CA GLN A 556 23.83 -40.89 10.27
C GLN A 556 24.00 -41.53 11.67
N TYR A 557 23.14 -42.49 12.01
CA TYR A 557 23.18 -43.24 13.28
C TYR A 557 23.17 -44.76 13.03
N PRO A 558 24.28 -45.33 12.53
CA PRO A 558 24.39 -46.78 12.39
C PRO A 558 24.26 -47.42 13.78
N LEU A 559 23.29 -48.33 13.94
CA LEU A 559 23.12 -49.11 15.16
C LEU A 559 24.44 -49.85 15.45
N PRO A 560 25.03 -49.74 16.65
CA PRO A 560 26.15 -50.58 17.01
C PRO A 560 25.65 -52.04 17.02
N LEU A 561 26.35 -52.89 16.26
CA LEU A 561 26.13 -54.34 16.24
C LEU A 561 26.40 -54.98 17.60
#